data_AF-A0A960E874-F1
#
_entry.id   AF-A0A960E874-F1
#
_cell.length_a   1.000
_cell.length_b   1.000
_cell.length_c   1.000
_cell.angle_alpha   90.00
_cell.angle_beta   90.00
_cell.angle_gamma   90.00
#
_symmetry.space_group_name_H-M   'P 1'
#
loop_
_entity.id
_entity.type
_entity.pdbx_description
1 polymer ?
#
loop_
_entity_poly.entity_id
_entity_poly.type
_entity_poly.pdbx_seq_one_letter_code
_entity_poly.pdbx_strand_id
1 'polypeptide(L)'
;MSTSTEPGPPKEVDQPLGQTWTVGRVAMVVAFLAMALFWIVIWSGVLAKQNPDYLDDRAYVDGLEARCQQLRDDLDELPPPNETPELPDRIEVIEQANVLVEGFVDDVEAGAPTEGDDGTSMAGWIGDWRTYVADREDYVVRLREDPEARFLVDETDFGDSVDKTIEIFADVNGIPDCATPGDVG
;
A
#
# COMPACT_ATOMS: atom_id res chain seq x y z
N MET A 1 59.68 -69.66 -42.38
CA MET A 1 60.01 -68.25 -42.18
C MET A 1 58.69 -67.52 -41.98
N SER A 2 58.55 -66.86 -40.83
CA SER A 2 57.32 -66.32 -40.26
C SER A 2 56.84 -65.03 -40.95
N THR A 3 55.53 -64.79 -40.91
CA THR A 3 54.97 -63.49 -40.48
C THR A 3 53.49 -63.68 -40.11
N SER A 4 53.21 -63.61 -38.80
CA SER A 4 51.87 -63.32 -38.28
C SER A 4 51.55 -61.86 -38.53
N THR A 5 50.37 -61.56 -39.06
CA THR A 5 49.80 -60.22 -39.04
C THR A 5 48.65 -60.23 -38.03
N GLU A 6 48.87 -59.60 -36.88
CA GLU A 6 47.86 -59.35 -35.85
C GLU A 6 46.93 -58.21 -36.32
N PRO A 7 45.60 -58.33 -36.20
CA PRO A 7 44.71 -57.23 -36.56
C PRO A 7 44.73 -56.17 -35.44
N GLY A 8 45.00 -54.92 -35.81
CA GLY A 8 44.98 -53.77 -34.88
C GLY A 8 43.60 -53.54 -34.25
N PRO A 9 43.53 -52.77 -33.14
CA PRO A 9 42.32 -52.61 -32.34
C PRO A 9 41.18 -51.95 -33.14
N PRO A 10 39.91 -52.27 -32.84
CA PRO A 10 38.78 -51.70 -33.55
C PRO A 10 38.75 -50.18 -33.36
N LYS A 11 38.56 -49.46 -34.47
CA LYS A 11 38.38 -48.00 -34.43
C LYS A 11 37.10 -47.69 -33.68
N GLU A 12 37.23 -46.92 -32.60
CA GLU A 12 36.09 -46.34 -31.88
C GLU A 12 35.34 -45.41 -32.85
N VAL A 13 34.13 -45.81 -33.21
CA VAL A 13 33.28 -45.03 -34.10
C VAL A 13 32.63 -43.96 -33.23
N ASP A 14 33.20 -42.76 -33.25
CA ASP A 14 32.51 -41.56 -32.77
C ASP A 14 31.24 -41.40 -33.62
N GLN A 15 30.12 -41.92 -33.12
CA GLN A 15 28.83 -41.64 -33.72
C GLN A 15 28.57 -40.15 -33.50
N PRO A 16 28.42 -39.33 -34.55
CA PRO A 16 27.94 -37.99 -34.35
C PRO A 16 26.56 -38.13 -33.72
N LEU A 17 26.38 -37.62 -32.50
CA LEU A 17 25.07 -37.43 -31.89
C LEU A 17 24.31 -36.43 -32.78
N GLY A 18 23.76 -36.93 -33.88
CA GLY A 18 22.88 -36.20 -34.77
C GLY A 18 21.62 -35.91 -33.99
N GLN A 19 21.63 -34.79 -33.27
CA GLN A 19 20.53 -34.35 -32.43
C GLN A 19 19.40 -33.85 -33.32
N THR A 20 18.69 -34.77 -33.95
CA THR A 20 17.47 -34.46 -34.68
C THR A 20 16.46 -33.97 -33.65
N TRP A 21 16.04 -32.71 -33.79
CA TRP A 21 15.01 -32.14 -32.93
C TRP A 21 13.69 -32.89 -33.18
N THR A 22 13.27 -33.69 -32.21
CA THR A 22 11.95 -34.31 -32.23
C THR A 22 10.90 -33.21 -32.05
N VAL A 23 9.72 -33.38 -32.64
CA VAL A 23 8.59 -32.44 -32.49
C VAL A 23 8.30 -32.16 -31.01
N GLY A 24 8.46 -33.15 -30.14
CA GLY A 24 8.33 -32.99 -28.68
C GLY A 24 9.37 -32.06 -28.05
N ARG A 25 10.62 -32.05 -28.54
CA ARG A 25 11.64 -31.08 -28.08
C ARG A 25 11.30 -29.66 -28.54
N VAL A 26 10.87 -29.49 -29.79
CA VAL A 26 10.40 -28.18 -30.29
C VAL A 26 9.25 -27.67 -29.41
N ALA A 27 8.24 -28.50 -29.17
CA ALA A 27 7.10 -28.14 -28.33
C ALA A 27 7.50 -27.77 -26.90
N MET A 28 8.43 -28.53 -26.28
CA MET A 28 8.95 -28.17 -24.96
C MET A 28 9.71 -26.85 -24.95
N VAL A 29 10.58 -26.59 -25.93
CA VAL A 29 11.30 -25.31 -26.00
C VAL A 29 10.33 -24.15 -26.20
N VAL A 30 9.33 -24.30 -27.08
CA VAL A 30 8.30 -23.27 -27.27
C VAL A 30 7.50 -23.04 -25.99
N ALA A 31 7.09 -24.08 -25.28
CA ALA A 31 6.38 -23.95 -24.01
C ALA A 31 7.23 -23.25 -22.95
N PHE A 32 8.53 -23.56 -22.88
CA PHE A 32 9.46 -22.89 -21.96
C PHE A 32 9.63 -21.41 -22.30
N LEU A 33 9.77 -21.08 -23.59
CA LEU A 33 9.88 -19.69 -24.03
C LEU A 33 8.58 -18.92 -23.79
N ALA A 34 7.42 -19.54 -24.03
CA ALA A 34 6.12 -18.93 -23.74
C ALA A 34 5.92 -18.69 -22.24
N MET A 35 6.33 -19.64 -21.39
CA MET A 35 6.30 -19.49 -19.93
C MET A 35 7.24 -18.38 -19.47
N ALA A 36 8.46 -18.33 -19.99
CA ALA A 36 9.42 -17.26 -19.68
C ALA A 36 8.89 -15.90 -20.13
N LEU A 37 8.32 -15.80 -21.34
CA LEU A 37 7.71 -14.58 -21.85
C LEU A 37 6.50 -14.14 -21.01
N PHE A 38 5.65 -15.08 -20.59
CA PHE A 38 4.53 -14.80 -19.70
C PHE A 38 5.00 -14.14 -18.41
N TRP A 39 6.00 -14.72 -17.72
CA TRP A 39 6.54 -14.13 -16.50
C TRP A 39 7.21 -12.78 -16.74
N ILE A 40 7.94 -12.61 -17.86
CA ILE A 40 8.51 -11.31 -18.24
C ILE A 40 7.41 -10.25 -18.38
N VAL A 41 6.30 -10.57 -19.05
CA VAL A 41 5.18 -9.63 -19.25
C VAL A 41 4.49 -9.29 -17.92
N ILE A 42 4.29 -10.28 -17.05
CA ILE A 42 3.67 -10.06 -15.73
C ILE A 42 4.56 -9.16 -14.87
N TRP A 43 5.87 -9.41 -14.81
CA TRP A 43 6.80 -8.61 -14.01
C TRP A 43 7.22 -7.28 -14.66
N SER A 44 7.03 -7.10 -15.97
CA SER A 44 7.33 -5.82 -16.62
C SER A 44 6.27 -4.75 -16.37
N GLY A 45 5.10 -5.11 -15.82
CA GLY A 45 4.01 -4.16 -15.54
C GLY A 45 3.34 -3.57 -16.79
N VAL A 46 3.61 -4.09 -17.99
CA VAL A 46 3.10 -3.53 -19.27
C VAL A 46 1.59 -3.62 -19.40
N LEU A 47 0.96 -4.52 -18.65
CA LEU A 47 -0.49 -4.70 -18.57
C LEU A 47 -1.06 -4.25 -17.21
N ALA A 48 -0.25 -3.63 -16.33
CA ALA A 48 -0.73 -3.17 -15.04
C ALA A 48 -1.68 -1.99 -15.26
N LYS A 49 -2.92 -2.13 -14.79
CA LYS A 49 -3.82 -0.98 -14.64
C LYS A 49 -3.35 -0.19 -13.42
N GLN A 50 -3.17 1.11 -13.58
CA GLN A 50 -2.88 2.01 -12.46
C GLN A 50 -4.01 1.91 -11.43
N ASN A 51 -3.64 1.92 -10.14
CA ASN A 51 -4.62 1.93 -9.07
C ASN A 51 -5.50 3.19 -9.24
N PRO A 52 -6.84 3.08 -9.21
CA PRO A 52 -7.72 4.26 -9.28
C PRO A 52 -7.43 5.33 -8.21
N ASP A 53 -6.86 4.94 -7.07
CA ASP A 53 -6.51 5.85 -5.97
C ASP A 53 -5.13 6.49 -6.14
N TYR A 54 -4.37 6.11 -7.17
CA TYR A 54 -3.08 6.74 -7.44
C TYR A 54 -3.28 8.15 -8.00
N LEU A 55 -2.67 9.13 -7.35
CA LEU A 55 -2.68 10.52 -7.77
C LEU A 55 -1.56 10.82 -8.76
N ASP A 56 -1.93 11.39 -9.91
CA ASP A 56 -1.01 11.69 -11.00
C ASP A 56 -0.16 12.95 -10.72
N ASP A 57 -0.72 13.96 -10.04
CA ASP A 57 0.03 15.16 -9.66
C ASP A 57 0.97 14.89 -8.48
N ARG A 58 2.21 14.53 -8.81
CA ARG A 58 3.24 14.24 -7.79
C ARG A 58 3.63 15.45 -6.95
N ALA A 59 3.51 16.67 -7.47
CA ALA A 59 3.82 17.86 -6.66
C ALA A 59 2.73 18.09 -5.60
N TYR A 60 1.48 17.81 -5.93
CA TYR A 60 0.40 17.78 -4.93
C TYR A 60 0.66 16.69 -3.88
N VAL A 61 1.04 15.48 -4.29
CA VAL A 61 1.32 14.37 -3.36
C VAL A 61 2.46 14.70 -2.38
N ASP A 62 3.56 15.28 -2.87
CA ASP A 62 4.67 15.71 -2.00
C ASP A 62 4.21 16.78 -1.00
N GLY A 63 3.31 17.68 -1.43
CA GLY A 63 2.72 18.70 -0.57
C GLY A 63 1.74 18.12 0.46
N LEU A 64 1.00 17.08 0.09
CA LEU A 64 0.09 16.35 0.99
C LEU A 64 0.88 15.64 2.09
N GLU A 65 1.95 14.91 1.75
CA GLU A 65 2.82 14.26 2.74
C GLU A 65 3.40 15.27 3.73
N ALA A 66 3.89 16.41 3.25
CA ALA A 66 4.43 17.45 4.12
C ALA A 66 3.39 17.98 5.13
N ARG A 67 2.11 18.06 4.75
CA ARG A 67 1.02 18.44 5.66
C ARG A 67 0.71 17.34 6.66
N CYS A 68 0.75 16.08 6.24
CA CYS A 68 0.56 14.96 7.14
C CYS A 68 1.68 14.87 8.18
N GLN A 69 2.94 15.06 7.79
CA GLN A 69 4.05 15.18 8.72
C GLN A 69 3.86 16.35 9.69
N GLN A 70 3.40 17.52 9.22
CA GLN A 70 3.10 18.64 10.12
C GLN A 70 2.02 18.28 11.14
N LEU A 71 0.95 17.59 10.73
CA LEU A 71 -0.06 17.09 11.66
C LEU A 71 0.56 16.14 12.70
N ARG A 72 1.48 15.25 12.30
CA ARG A 72 2.20 14.37 13.24
C ARG A 72 3.00 15.18 14.25
N ASP A 73 3.74 16.17 13.78
CA ASP A 73 4.55 17.04 14.63
C ASP A 73 3.65 17.79 15.64
N ASP A 74 2.52 18.33 15.19
CA ASP A 74 1.58 19.06 16.05
C ASP A 74 0.91 18.13 17.09
N LEU A 75 0.59 16.89 16.71
CA LEU A 75 0.05 15.88 17.63
C LEU A 75 1.09 15.44 18.67
N ASP A 76 2.36 15.33 18.28
CA ASP A 76 3.48 14.95 19.17
C ASP A 76 3.81 16.04 20.22
N GLU A 77 3.35 17.28 20.01
CA GLU A 77 3.43 18.34 21.03
C GLU A 77 2.40 18.17 22.16
N LEU A 78 1.36 17.36 21.96
CA LEU A 78 0.34 17.11 22.97
C LEU A 78 0.85 16.15 24.07
N PRO A 79 0.41 16.33 25.34
CA PRO A 79 0.83 15.45 26.42
C PRO A 79 0.47 13.98 26.15
N PRO A 80 1.43 13.03 26.25
CA PRO A 80 1.17 11.62 26.02
C PRO A 80 0.30 11.00 27.13
N PRO A 81 -0.27 9.80 26.92
CA PRO A 81 -1.17 9.16 27.90
C PRO A 81 -0.56 8.97 29.30
N ASN A 82 0.76 8.75 29.41
CA ASN A 82 1.43 8.61 30.71
C ASN A 82 1.56 9.93 31.49
N GLU A 83 1.36 11.07 30.84
CA GLU A 83 1.37 12.41 31.45
C GLU A 83 -0.05 12.93 31.72
N THR A 84 -1.09 12.25 31.20
CA THR A 84 -2.51 12.54 31.44
C THR A 84 -3.24 11.32 32.03
N PRO A 85 -2.87 10.86 33.23
CA PRO A 85 -3.45 9.65 33.83
C PRO A 85 -4.89 9.83 34.30
N GLU A 86 -5.32 11.06 34.53
CA GLU A 86 -6.69 11.38 34.95
C GLU A 86 -7.59 11.52 33.72
N LEU A 87 -8.74 10.83 33.74
CA LEU A 87 -9.65 10.80 32.60
C LEU A 87 -10.08 12.19 32.08
N PRO A 88 -10.41 13.19 32.92
CA PRO A 88 -10.77 14.52 32.42
C PRO A 88 -9.63 15.18 31.62
N ASP A 89 -8.40 15.12 32.13
CA ASP A 89 -7.23 15.68 31.46
C ASP A 89 -6.96 14.94 30.13
N ARG A 90 -7.17 13.62 30.11
CA ARG A 90 -7.03 12.82 28.89
C ARG A 90 -8.08 13.18 27.83
N ILE A 91 -9.33 13.40 28.23
CA ILE A 91 -10.40 13.85 27.33
C ILE A 91 -10.03 15.21 26.72
N GLU A 92 -9.55 16.16 27.51
CA GLU A 92 -9.14 17.48 27.02
C GLU A 92 -7.99 17.39 25.99
N VAL A 93 -7.06 16.45 26.15
CA VAL A 93 -6.01 16.20 25.15
C VAL A 93 -6.56 15.61 23.85
N ILE A 94 -7.49 14.64 23.94
CA ILE A 94 -8.10 14.05 22.74
C ILE A 94 -8.90 15.11 21.97
N GLU A 95 -9.62 16.00 22.65
CA GLU A 95 -10.34 17.11 22.02
C GLU A 95 -9.40 18.07 21.30
N GLN A 96 -8.24 18.39 21.89
CA GLN A 96 -7.21 19.21 21.22
C GLN A 96 -6.66 18.51 19.97
N ALA A 97 -6.39 17.21 20.07
CA ALA A 97 -5.96 16.41 18.92
C ALA A 97 -7.02 16.41 17.81
N ASN A 98 -8.30 16.27 18.15
CA ASN A 98 -9.37 16.28 17.15
C ASN A 98 -9.45 17.62 16.40
N VAL A 99 -9.25 18.75 17.08
CA VAL A 99 -9.19 20.07 16.42
C VAL A 99 -8.04 20.14 15.41
N LEU A 100 -6.87 19.58 15.75
CA LEU A 100 -5.73 19.53 14.82
C LEU A 100 -6.05 18.65 13.60
N VAL A 101 -6.63 17.47 13.82
CA VAL A 101 -7.03 16.56 12.72
C VAL A 101 -8.10 17.19 11.84
N GLU A 102 -9.13 17.82 12.42
CA GLU A 102 -10.17 18.52 11.65
C GLU A 102 -9.58 19.65 10.80
N GLY A 103 -8.69 20.47 11.39
CA GLY A 103 -7.98 21.52 10.66
C GLY A 103 -7.12 20.99 9.52
N PHE A 104 -6.43 19.87 9.71
CA PHE A 104 -5.71 19.19 8.65
C PHE A 104 -6.63 18.76 7.49
N VAL A 105 -7.77 18.15 7.80
CA VAL A 105 -8.73 17.70 6.77
C VAL A 105 -9.31 18.90 6.01
N ASP A 106 -9.66 19.98 6.72
CA ASP A 106 -10.11 21.25 6.11
C ASP A 106 -9.07 21.81 5.13
N ASP A 107 -7.80 21.87 5.55
CA ASP A 107 -6.71 22.39 4.74
C ASP A 107 -6.47 21.53 3.49
N VAL A 108 -6.51 20.20 3.63
CA VAL A 108 -6.37 19.27 2.51
C VAL A 108 -7.52 19.44 1.52
N GLU A 109 -8.76 19.49 2.00
CA GLU A 109 -9.95 19.68 1.15
C GLU A 109 -9.87 21.00 0.38
N ALA A 110 -9.44 22.08 1.01
CA ALA A 110 -9.29 23.38 0.38
C ALA A 110 -8.25 23.41 -0.77
N GLY A 111 -7.26 22.50 -0.72
CA GLY A 111 -6.19 22.40 -1.71
C GLY A 111 -6.33 21.24 -2.69
N ALA A 112 -7.34 20.38 -2.54
CA ALA A 112 -7.44 19.13 -3.29
C ALA A 112 -7.78 19.36 -4.77
N PRO A 113 -7.30 18.48 -5.68
CA PRO A 113 -7.84 18.40 -7.03
C PRO A 113 -9.35 18.12 -6.96
N THR A 114 -10.12 18.78 -7.84
CA THR A 114 -11.60 18.67 -7.87
C THR A 114 -12.14 18.04 -9.16
N GLU A 115 -11.26 17.72 -10.09
CA GLU A 115 -11.62 17.26 -11.43
C GLU A 115 -10.95 15.92 -11.74
N GLY A 116 -11.57 15.13 -12.61
CA GLY A 116 -11.03 13.86 -13.09
C GLY A 116 -10.93 12.77 -12.02
N ASP A 117 -10.06 11.80 -12.28
CA ASP A 117 -9.89 10.63 -11.41
C ASP A 117 -9.26 11.05 -10.07
N ASP A 118 -8.19 11.87 -10.08
CA ASP A 118 -7.57 12.42 -8.87
C ASP A 118 -8.58 13.13 -7.95
N GLY A 119 -9.48 13.95 -8.51
CA GLY A 119 -10.51 14.63 -7.73
C GLY A 119 -11.56 13.69 -7.14
N THR A 120 -11.88 12.60 -7.85
CA THR A 120 -12.78 11.57 -7.34
C THR A 120 -12.13 10.80 -6.18
N SER A 121 -10.86 10.42 -6.34
CA SER A 121 -10.10 9.68 -5.32
C SER A 121 -9.87 10.53 -4.07
N MET A 122 -9.49 11.81 -4.24
CA MET A 122 -9.35 12.74 -3.12
C MET A 122 -10.68 13.00 -2.39
N ALA A 123 -11.79 13.16 -3.12
CA ALA A 123 -13.10 13.36 -2.48
C ALA A 123 -13.51 12.14 -1.64
N GLY A 124 -13.23 10.91 -2.12
CA GLY A 124 -13.46 9.68 -1.36
C GLY A 124 -12.61 9.63 -0.09
N TRP A 125 -11.30 9.84 -0.24
CA TRP A 125 -10.35 9.80 0.88
C TRP A 125 -10.63 10.88 1.93
N ILE A 126 -10.99 12.11 1.52
CA ILE A 126 -11.44 13.17 2.43
C ILE A 126 -12.74 12.75 3.14
N GLY A 127 -13.67 12.11 2.43
CA GLY A 127 -14.89 11.57 3.03
C GLY A 127 -14.60 10.58 4.15
N ASP A 128 -13.67 9.65 3.94
CA ASP A 128 -13.23 8.69 4.96
C ASP A 128 -12.61 9.41 6.17
N TRP A 129 -11.77 10.43 5.94
CA TRP A 129 -11.23 11.27 7.01
C TRP A 129 -12.30 12.01 7.80
N ARG A 130 -13.35 12.52 7.15
CA ARG A 130 -14.47 13.20 7.83
C ARG A 130 -15.24 12.22 8.72
N THR A 131 -15.44 10.99 8.27
CA THR A 131 -16.02 9.91 9.08
C THR A 131 -15.11 9.61 10.28
N TYR A 132 -13.80 9.44 10.06
CA TYR A 132 -12.84 9.20 11.13
C TYR A 132 -12.80 10.33 12.18
N VAL A 133 -12.90 11.60 11.77
CA VAL A 133 -13.03 12.74 12.69
C VAL A 133 -14.33 12.64 13.50
N ALA A 134 -15.45 12.31 12.87
CA ALA A 134 -16.73 12.13 13.56
C ALA A 134 -16.68 11.00 14.59
N ASP A 135 -16.00 9.89 14.28
CA ASP A 135 -15.79 8.77 15.19
C ASP A 135 -14.99 9.17 16.44
N ARG A 136 -13.99 10.04 16.25
CA ARG A 136 -13.16 10.57 17.36
C ARG A 136 -13.96 11.51 18.26
N GLU A 137 -14.82 12.33 17.70
CA GLU A 137 -15.72 13.18 18.46
C GLU A 137 -16.76 12.37 19.24
N ASP A 138 -17.37 11.35 18.62
CA ASP A 138 -18.29 10.45 19.31
C ASP A 138 -17.57 9.70 20.46
N TYR A 139 -16.32 9.29 20.25
CA TYR A 139 -15.53 8.65 21.29
C TYR A 139 -15.35 9.53 22.53
N VAL A 140 -15.04 10.82 22.36
CA VAL A 140 -14.96 11.78 23.46
C VAL A 140 -16.30 11.90 24.20
N VAL A 141 -17.42 11.94 23.47
CA VAL A 141 -18.76 11.95 24.08
C VAL A 141 -19.00 10.70 24.93
N ARG A 142 -18.69 9.51 24.39
CA ARG A 142 -18.86 8.23 25.11
C ARG A 142 -17.95 8.15 26.33
N LEU A 143 -16.70 8.62 26.25
CA LEU A 143 -15.76 8.61 27.38
C LEU A 143 -16.25 9.40 28.60
N ARG A 144 -17.04 10.45 28.38
CA ARG A 144 -17.64 11.23 29.48
C ARG A 144 -18.71 10.45 30.25
N GLU A 145 -19.32 9.47 29.61
CA GLU A 145 -20.38 8.64 30.19
C GLU A 145 -19.83 7.31 30.73
N ASP A 146 -18.86 6.73 30.01
CA ASP A 146 -18.22 5.45 30.31
C ASP A 146 -16.69 5.57 30.19
N PRO A 147 -15.97 5.60 31.32
CA PRO A 147 -14.50 5.58 31.35
C PRO A 147 -13.85 4.38 30.63
N GLU A 148 -14.59 3.29 30.40
CA GLU A 148 -14.13 2.11 29.68
C GLU A 148 -14.57 2.09 28.21
N ALA A 149 -15.17 3.19 27.71
CA ALA A 149 -15.53 3.32 26.32
C ALA A 149 -14.33 3.04 25.42
N ARG A 150 -14.58 2.33 24.32
CA ARG A 150 -13.56 2.04 23.30
C ARG A 150 -13.69 3.03 22.16
N PHE A 151 -12.55 3.37 21.56
CA PHE A 151 -12.56 4.00 20.25
C PHE A 151 -13.08 2.98 19.22
N LEU A 152 -14.07 3.39 18.44
CA LEU A 152 -14.70 2.58 17.40
C LEU A 152 -14.59 3.40 16.12
N VAL A 153 -14.30 2.72 15.01
CA VAL A 153 -14.16 3.32 13.69
C VAL A 153 -15.25 2.75 12.80
N ASP A 154 -15.96 3.62 12.09
CA ASP A 154 -17.05 3.24 11.21
C ASP A 154 -16.52 2.53 9.94
N GLU A 155 -17.40 1.72 9.35
CA GLU A 155 -17.14 1.04 8.08
C GLU A 155 -17.62 1.89 6.89
N THR A 156 -16.85 1.86 5.81
CA THR A 156 -17.30 2.33 4.49
C THR A 156 -18.46 1.48 3.98
N ASP A 157 -19.16 1.97 2.95
CA ASP A 157 -20.23 1.23 2.26
C ASP A 157 -19.76 -0.13 1.69
N PHE A 158 -18.46 -0.34 1.57
CA PHE A 158 -17.83 -1.56 1.08
C PHE A 158 -17.43 -2.55 2.18
N GLY A 159 -17.64 -2.20 3.46
CA GLY A 159 -17.41 -3.05 4.62
C GLY A 159 -15.97 -3.07 5.13
N ASP A 160 -15.11 -2.18 4.64
CA ASP A 160 -13.79 -1.91 5.23
C ASP A 160 -13.89 -0.71 6.18
N SER A 161 -13.16 -0.74 7.31
CA SER A 161 -13.09 0.39 8.23
C SER A 161 -12.41 1.60 7.59
N VAL A 162 -12.86 2.82 7.92
CA VAL A 162 -12.35 4.04 7.25
C VAL A 162 -10.86 4.29 7.52
N ASP A 163 -10.33 3.87 8.67
CA ASP A 163 -8.90 3.95 8.97
C ASP A 163 -8.05 3.08 8.02
N LYS A 164 -8.57 1.90 7.66
CA LYS A 164 -7.93 1.01 6.68
C LYS A 164 -7.97 1.58 5.28
N THR A 165 -9.07 2.20 4.85
CA THR A 165 -9.14 2.79 3.50
C THR A 165 -8.24 4.02 3.39
N ILE A 166 -8.14 4.82 4.46
CA ILE A 166 -7.16 5.91 4.57
C ILE A 166 -5.73 5.40 4.44
N GLU A 167 -5.37 4.31 5.16
CA GLU A 167 -4.04 3.70 5.11
C GLU A 167 -3.72 3.15 3.70
N ILE A 168 -4.66 2.46 3.07
CA ILE A 168 -4.47 1.93 1.70
C ILE A 168 -4.20 3.06 0.71
N PHE A 169 -4.95 4.16 0.78
CA PHE A 169 -4.73 5.32 -0.08
C PHE A 169 -3.34 5.91 0.13
N ALA A 170 -2.91 6.00 1.39
CA ALA A 170 -1.59 6.51 1.77
C ALA A 170 -0.47 5.63 1.18
N ASP A 171 -0.59 4.32 1.30
CA ASP A 171 0.34 3.33 0.74
C ASP A 171 0.43 3.42 -0.80
N VAL A 172 -0.72 3.54 -1.47
CA VAL A 172 -0.80 3.65 -2.93
C VAL A 172 -0.08 4.90 -3.44
N ASN A 173 -0.14 5.99 -2.68
CA ASN A 173 0.44 7.26 -3.06
C ASN A 173 1.85 7.50 -2.52
N GLY A 174 2.34 6.63 -1.63
CA GLY A 174 3.65 6.74 -1.01
C GLY A 174 3.75 7.90 -0.02
N ILE A 175 2.68 8.10 0.75
CA ILE A 175 2.52 9.20 1.74
C ILE A 175 2.27 8.61 3.15
N PRO A 176 3.22 7.85 3.71
CA PRO A 176 3.00 7.08 4.95
C PRO A 176 2.55 7.92 6.15
N ASP A 177 2.94 9.20 6.23
CA ASP A 177 2.53 10.05 7.36
C ASP A 177 1.03 10.39 7.31
N CYS A 178 0.40 10.25 6.14
CA CYS A 178 -1.04 10.44 5.93
C CYS A 178 -1.91 9.25 6.34
N ALA A 179 -1.35 8.19 6.94
CA ALA A 179 -2.16 7.21 7.66
C ALA A 179 -2.91 7.86 8.84
N THR A 180 -3.88 7.17 9.45
CA THR A 180 -4.53 7.68 10.67
C THR A 180 -3.53 7.76 11.85
N PRO A 181 -3.70 8.72 12.77
CA PRO A 181 -2.88 8.80 13.97
C PRO A 181 -3.30 7.77 15.03
N GLY A 182 -2.31 7.25 15.76
CA GLY A 182 -2.48 6.31 16.86
C GLY A 182 -2.63 6.98 18.23
N ASP A 183 -3.06 8.23 18.26
CA ASP A 183 -3.03 9.12 19.43
C ASP A 183 -4.20 8.91 20.40
N VAL A 184 -5.28 8.26 19.96
CA VAL A 184 -6.50 7.97 20.75
C VAL A 184 -6.46 6.66 21.52
N GLY A 185 -5.40 5.85 21.37
CA GLY A 185 -5.21 4.54 22.00
C GLY A 185 -4.28 4.51 23.22
#